data_AF-A0A450ZPR8-F1
#
_entry.id   AF-A0A450ZPR8-F1
#
_cell.length_a   1.000
_cell.length_b   1.000
_cell.length_c   1.000
_cell.angle_alpha   90.00
_cell.angle_beta   90.00
_cell.angle_gamma   90.00
#
_symmetry.space_group_name_H-M   'P 1'
#
loop_
_entity.id
_entity.type
_entity.pdbx_description
1 polymer ?
#
loop_
_entity_poly.entity_id
_entity_poly.type
_entity_poly.pdbx_seq_one_letter_code
_entity_poly.pdbx_strand_id
1 'polypeptide(L)' 'MSAIVKEVYDAFVEAGVSEEKSTLAAKAIADYDNRFSRIESDLLILKWMVGLVIVVEVLPLMKGLIT' A
#
# COMPACT_ATOMS: atom_id res chain seq x y z
N MET A 1 -0.39 16.58 4.85
CA MET A 1 0.92 15.96 5.14
C MET A 1 0.61 14.75 6.01
N SER A 2 0.98 13.53 5.62
CA SER A 2 0.74 12.35 6.48
C SER A 2 1.62 12.44 7.73
N ALA A 3 1.25 11.75 8.81
CA ALA A 3 2.00 11.79 10.07
C ALA A 3 3.48 11.39 9.86
N ILE A 4 3.73 10.36 9.05
CA ILE A 4 5.07 9.85 8.71
C ILE A 4 5.91 10.93 8.01
N VAL A 5 5.30 11.71 7.11
CA VAL A 5 6.01 12.77 6.37
C VAL A 5 6.44 13.90 7.31
N LYS A 6 5.63 14.20 8.33
CA LYS A 6 5.97 15.19 9.34
C LYS A 6 7.10 14.69 10.25
N GLU A 7 7.06 13.44 10.70
CA GLU A 7 8.11 12.84 11.53
C GLU A 7 9.48 12.84 10.84
N VAL A 8 9.51 12.52 9.54
CA VAL A 8 10.75 12.57 8.73
C VAL A 8 11.27 14.00 8.62
N TYR A 9 10.40 14.97 8.36
CA TYR A 9 10.77 16.39 8.31
C TYR A 9 11.35 16.85 9.66
N ASP A 10 10.63 16.63 10.75
CA ASP A 10 11.00 17.05 12.11
C ASP A 10 12.36 16.44 12.50
N ALA A 11 12.58 15.15 12.22
CA ALA A 11 13.85 14.48 12.48
C ALA A 11 15.03 15.08 11.70
N PHE A 12 14.84 15.45 10.44
CA PHE A 12 15.92 16.08 9.66
C PHE A 12 16.21 17.51 10.12
N VAL A 13 15.17 18.28 10.50
CA VAL A 13 15.35 19.61 11.08
C VAL A 13 16.11 19.51 12.42
N GLU A 14 15.75 18.58 13.29
CA GLU A 14 16.45 18.33 14.55
C GLU A 14 17.91 17.88 14.34
N ALA A 15 18.18 17.15 13.25
CA ALA A 15 19.54 16.78 12.84
C ALA A 15 20.35 17.95 12.24
N GLY A 16 19.79 19.16 12.17
CA GLY A 16 20.45 20.36 11.65
C GLY A 16 20.46 20.45 10.13
N VAL A 17 19.62 19.70 9.42
CA VAL A 17 19.44 19.81 7.97
C VAL A 17 18.59 21.05 7.66
N SER A 18 18.90 21.75 6.56
CA SER A 18 18.12 22.91 6.14
C SER A 18 16.66 22.54 5.83
N GLU A 19 15.71 23.41 6.19
CA GLU A 19 14.28 23.17 5.99
C GLU A 19 13.91 22.76 4.56
N GLU A 20 14.56 23.35 3.56
CA GLU A 20 14.38 22.99 2.15
C GLU A 20 14.72 21.52 1.88
N LYS A 21 15.86 21.04 2.39
CA LYS A 21 16.31 19.66 2.20
C LYS A 21 15.46 18.69 3.03
N SER A 22 15.07 19.07 4.24
CA SER A 22 14.14 18.30 5.07
C SER A 22 12.79 18.13 4.39
N THR A 23 12.27 19.20 3.76
CA THR A 23 11.02 19.17 2.99
C THR A 23 11.12 18.26 1.77
N LEU A 24 12.22 18.33 1.02
CA LEU A 24 12.45 17.48 -0.14
C LEU A 24 12.51 15.99 0.24
N ALA A 25 13.21 15.66 1.33
CA ALA A 25 13.30 14.28 1.82
C ALA A 25 11.92 13.76 2.28
N ALA A 26 11.20 14.57 3.06
CA ALA A 26 9.84 14.25 3.50
C ALA A 26 8.89 14.05 2.31
N LYS A 27 8.98 14.91 1.30
CA LYS A 27 8.17 14.81 0.07
C LYS A 27 8.51 13.56 -0.75
N ALA A 28 9.78 13.20 -0.86
CA ALA A 28 10.19 11.98 -1.54
C ALA A 28 9.58 10.73 -0.87
N ILE A 29 9.45 10.72 0.46
CA ILE A 29 8.77 9.64 1.19
C ILE A 29 7.24 9.71 1.01
N ALA A 30 6.66 10.91 1.04
CA ALA A 30 5.23 11.12 0.80
C ALA A 30 4.76 10.56 -0.55
N ASP A 31 5.58 10.70 -1.59
CA ASP A 31 5.26 10.19 -2.93
C ASP A 31 5.14 8.65 -2.96
N TYR A 32 5.81 7.93 -2.04
CA TYR A 32 5.64 6.48 -1.92
C TYR A 32 4.32 6.08 -1.26
N ASP A 33 3.78 6.88 -0.34
CA ASP A 33 2.50 6.63 0.32
C ASP A 33 1.37 6.43 -0.71
N ASN A 34 1.33 7.31 -1.72
CA ASN A 34 0.36 7.22 -2.81
C ASN A 34 0.57 5.97 -3.69
N ARG A 35 1.82 5.54 -3.88
CA ARG A 35 2.13 4.28 -4.59
C ARG A 35 1.68 3.07 -3.80
N PHE A 36 1.86 3.06 -2.47
CA PHE A 36 1.39 1.99 -1.61
C PHE A 36 -0.13 1.89 -1.61
N SER A 37 -0.84 3.02 -1.48
CA SER A 37 -2.32 3.04 -1.54
C SER A 37 -2.88 2.44 -2.84
N ARG A 38 -2.23 2.72 -3.98
CA ARG A 38 -2.58 2.09 -5.26
C ARG A 38 -2.34 0.58 -5.25
N ILE A 39 -1.17 0.14 -4.78
CA ILE A 39 -0.83 -1.29 -4.69
C ILE A 39 -1.82 -2.02 -3.77
N GLU A 40 -2.17 -1.44 -2.62
CA GLU A 40 -3.15 -2.02 -1.70
C GLU A 40 -4.54 -2.15 -2.35
N SER A 41 -4.96 -1.15 -3.12
CA SER A 41 -6.22 -1.17 -3.86
C SER A 41 -6.22 -2.27 -4.93
N ASP A 42 -5.15 -2.35 -5.73
CA ASP A 42 -5.00 -3.39 -6.76
C ASP A 42 -4.95 -4.79 -6.13
N LEU A 43 -4.26 -4.95 -5.00
CA LEU A 43 -4.19 -6.20 -4.25
C LEU A 43 -5.55 -6.60 -3.68
N LEU A 44 -6.36 -5.64 -3.21
CA LEU A 44 -7.72 -5.90 -2.75
C LEU A 44 -8.58 -6.44 -3.90
N ILE A 45 -8.51 -5.81 -5.08
CA ILE A 45 -9.22 -6.27 -6.28
C ILE A 45 -8.78 -7.68 -6.65
N LEU A 46 -7.47 -7.94 -6.68
CA LEU A 46 -6.92 -9.27 -7.00
C LEU A 46 -7.42 -10.35 -6.02
N LYS A 47 -7.45 -10.05 -4.72
CA LYS A 47 -7.99 -10.98 -3.69
C LYS A 47 -9.46 -11.32 -3.98
N TRP A 48 -10.28 -10.34 -4.34
CA TRP A 48 -11.68 -10.58 -4.70
C TRP A 48 -11.82 -11.39 -5.99
N MET A 49 -11.00 -11.12 -7.01
CA MET A 49 -11.00 -11.91 -8.25
C MET A 49 -10.63 -13.37 -7.99
N VAL A 50 -9.58 -13.62 -7.20
CA VAL A 50 -9.19 -14.98 -6.82
C VAL A 50 -10.31 -15.66 -6.02
N GLY A 51 -10.92 -14.95 -5.07
CA GLY A 51 -12.08 -15.46 -4.32
C GLY A 51 -13.24 -15.85 -5.23
N LEU A 52 -13.56 -15.02 -6.22
CA LEU A 52 -14.60 -15.31 -7.21
C LEU A 52 -14.26 -16.55 -8.03
N VAL A 53 -13.03 -16.68 -8.52
CA VAL A 53 -12.58 -17.87 -9.28
C VAL A 53 -12.70 -19.13 -8.43
N ILE A 54 -12.35 -19.08 -7.14
CA ILE A 54 -12.51 -20.23 -6.24
C ILE A 54 -13.99 -20.62 -6.13
N VAL A 55 -14.88 -19.65 -5.94
CA VAL A 55 -16.32 -19.92 -5.80
C VAL A 55 -16.92 -20.50 -7.08
N VAL A 56 -16.54 -19.97 -8.24
CA VAL A 56 -17.12 -20.35 -9.53
C VAL A 56 -16.53 -21.65 -10.07
N GLU A 57 -15.21 -21.84 -9.98
CA GLU A 57 -14.54 -22.95 -10.64
C GLU A 57 -14.16 -24.06 -9.65
N VAL A 58 -13.56 -23.70 -8.51
CA VAL A 58 -12.96 -24.69 -7.60
C VAL A 58 -14.03 -25.38 -6.75
N LEU A 59 -15.00 -24.63 -6.21
CA LEU A 59 -16.05 -25.20 -5.35
C LEU A 59 -16.94 -26.23 -6.08
N PRO A 60 -17.42 -25.99 -7.33
CA PRO A 60 -18.23 -26.99 -8.03
C PRO A 60 -17.44 -28.25 -8.39
N LEU A 61 -16.17 -28.10 -8.78
CA LEU A 61 -15.28 -29.24 -9.04
C LEU A 61 -15.09 -30.09 -7.79
N MET A 62 -14.86 -29.47 -6.62
CA MET A 62 -14.80 -30.18 -5.35
C MET A 62 -16.11 -30.89 -5.01
N LYS A 63 -17.26 -30.23 -5.21
CA LYS A 63 -18.57 -30.84 -4.97
C LYS A 63 -18.81 -32.06 -5.86
N GLY A 64 -18.43 -31.98 -7.14
CA GLY A 64 -18.56 -33.09 -8.09
C GLY A 64 -17.60 -34.25 -7.85
N LEU A 65 -16.52 -34.05 -7.07
CA LEU A 65 -15.59 -35.11 -6.69
C LEU A 65 -16.05 -35.89 -5.43
N ILE A 66 -16.81 -35.22 -4.55
CA ILE A 66 -17.28 -35.76 -3.27
C ILE A 66 -18.68 -36.41 -3.39
N THR A 67 -19.39 -36.16 -4.49
CA THR A 67 -20.71 -36.74 -4.82
C THR A 67 -20.56 -37.87 -5.82
#